data_AF-A0A016U785-F1
#
_entry.id   AF-A0A016U785-F1
#
_cell.length_a   1.000
_cell.length_b   1.000
_cell.length_c   1.000
_cell.angle_alpha   90.00
_cell.angle_beta   90.00
_cell.angle_gamma   90.00
#
_symmetry.space_group_name_H-M   'P 1'
#
loop_
_entity.id
_entity.type
_entity.pdbx_description
1 polymer ?
#
loop_
_entity_poly.entity_id
_entity_poly.type
_entity_poly.pdbx_seq_one_letter_code
_entity_poly.pdbx_strand_id
1 'polypeptide(L)'
;MFAKLSQLFCAIALIPVVFSIVCYKGTVTMTNNQYPVGTPEAFDCGAFVQFCTKTLLNQREQNWDTLTTIVYGCDAPYTGTCRYDGCTYSLNGGSSCCCDSYLCNGTPGSKSLAGIVLTTLSVIVFRAL
;
A
#
# COMPACT_ATOMS: atom_id res chain seq x y z
N MET A 1 -0.43 -9.87 -41.59
CA MET A 1 -0.32 -8.48 -41.08
C MET A 1 -1.27 -8.20 -39.90
N PHE A 2 -2.49 -8.76 -39.89
CA PHE A 2 -3.46 -8.64 -38.77
C PHE A 2 -2.98 -9.19 -37.40
N ALA A 3 -2.22 -10.29 -37.38
CA ALA A 3 -1.73 -10.89 -36.12
C ALA A 3 -0.78 -9.96 -35.33
N LYS A 4 0.07 -9.19 -36.02
CA LYS A 4 0.98 -8.22 -35.37
C LYS A 4 0.23 -7.00 -34.82
N LEU A 5 -0.87 -6.61 -35.45
CA LEU A 5 -1.72 -5.51 -34.98
C LEU A 5 -2.52 -5.92 -33.73
N SER A 6 -3.03 -7.15 -33.71
CA SER A 6 -3.72 -7.73 -32.55
C SER A 6 -2.79 -7.88 -31.33
N GLN A 7 -1.55 -8.34 -31.52
CA GLN A 7 -0.55 -8.40 -30.44
C GLN A 7 -0.21 -7.00 -29.90
N LEU A 8 -0.16 -5.98 -30.76
CA LEU A 8 0.08 -4.60 -30.35
C LEU A 8 -1.07 -4.04 -29.49
N PHE A 9 -2.33 -4.32 -29.86
CA PHE A 9 -3.48 -3.91 -29.05
C PHE A 9 -3.55 -4.63 -27.70
N CYS A 10 -3.21 -5.93 -27.63
CA CYS A 10 -3.09 -6.63 -26.36
C CYS A 10 -1.95 -6.08 -25.49
N ALA A 11 -0.80 -5.76 -26.08
CA ALA A 11 0.31 -5.14 -25.36
C ALA A 11 -0.08 -3.76 -24.81
N ILE A 12 -0.78 -2.92 -25.59
CA ILE A 12 -1.26 -1.59 -25.17
C ILE A 12 -2.34 -1.69 -24.09
N ALA A 13 -3.23 -2.68 -24.17
CA ALA A 13 -4.27 -2.91 -23.17
C ALA A 13 -3.72 -3.41 -21.81
N LEU A 14 -2.53 -4.00 -21.79
CA LEU A 14 -1.85 -4.42 -20.56
C LEU A 14 -1.09 -3.28 -19.87
N ILE A 15 -0.70 -2.22 -20.59
CA ILE A 15 0.01 -1.06 -20.04
C ILE A 15 -0.67 -0.47 -18.79
N PRO A 16 -2.00 -0.22 -18.75
CA PRO A 16 -2.63 0.35 -17.55
C PRO A 16 -2.69 -0.62 -16.35
N VAL A 17 -2.62 -1.93 -16.56
CA VAL A 17 -2.64 -2.94 -15.49
C VAL A 17 -1.30 -2.99 -14.73
N VAL A 18 -0.22 -2.52 -15.34
CA VAL A 18 1.14 -2.55 -14.75
C VAL A 18 1.36 -1.44 -13.73
N PHE A 19 0.44 -0.46 -13.61
CA PHE A 19 0.66 0.74 -12.78
C PHE A 19 -0.31 0.92 -11.61
N SER A 20 -1.10 -0.09 -11.24
CA SER A 20 -1.86 -0.03 -9.98
C SER A 20 -1.15 -0.82 -8.88
N ILE A 21 -0.87 -0.14 -7.77
CA ILE A 21 -0.36 -0.75 -6.55
C ILE A 21 -1.54 -1.08 -5.62
N VAL A 22 -1.46 -2.21 -4.93
CA VAL A 22 -2.40 -2.53 -3.85
C VAL A 22 -1.74 -2.23 -2.53
N CYS A 23 -2.41 -1.43 -1.71
CA CYS A 23 -1.94 -1.00 -0.39
C CYS A 23 -2.96 -1.38 0.68
N TYR A 24 -2.53 -1.42 1.93
CA TYR A 24 -3.49 -1.37 3.03
C TYR A 24 -4.11 0.03 3.10
N LYS A 25 -5.42 0.09 3.36
CA LYS A 25 -6.18 1.33 3.58
C LYS A 25 -7.07 1.19 4.80
N GLY A 26 -7.21 2.27 5.55
CA GLY A 26 -8.04 2.32 6.76
C GLY A 26 -7.28 2.90 7.95
N THR A 27 -7.92 2.86 9.11
CA THR A 27 -7.37 3.43 10.34
C THR A 27 -7.40 2.38 11.44
N VAL A 28 -6.28 2.29 12.17
CA VAL A 28 -6.16 1.47 13.38
C VAL A 28 -5.84 2.40 14.53
N THR A 29 -6.53 2.26 15.65
CA THR A 29 -6.23 3.00 16.88
C THR A 29 -5.76 2.05 17.98
N MET A 30 -4.87 2.53 18.84
CA MET A 30 -4.32 1.77 19.96
C MET A 30 -4.14 2.71 21.15
N THR A 31 -4.48 2.25 22.36
CA THR A 31 -4.21 3.01 23.59
C THR A 31 -3.03 2.38 24.31
N ASN A 32 -1.99 3.17 24.58
CA ASN A 32 -0.72 2.70 25.15
C ASN A 32 -0.07 1.55 24.37
N ASN A 33 -0.19 1.56 23.03
CA ASN A 33 0.22 0.44 22.15
C ASN A 33 -0.45 -0.90 22.47
N GLN A 34 -1.57 -0.87 23.19
CA GLN A 34 -2.40 -2.03 23.51
C GLN A 34 -3.78 -1.86 22.85
N TYR A 35 -4.46 -2.99 22.65
CA TYR A 35 -5.84 -3.05 22.14
C TYR A 35 -6.02 -2.38 20.76
N PRO A 36 -5.50 -2.99 19.67
CA PRO A 36 -5.77 -2.48 18.32
C PRO A 36 -7.26 -2.54 18.00
N VAL A 37 -7.82 -1.38 17.67
CA VAL A 37 -9.20 -1.23 17.19
C VAL A 37 -9.15 -0.87 15.71
N GLY A 38 -9.89 -1.63 14.90
CA GLY A 38 -9.90 -1.51 13.44
C GLY A 38 -8.93 -2.48 12.76
N THR A 39 -9.21 -2.77 11.49
CA THR A 39 -8.40 -3.65 10.65
C THR A 39 -8.21 -2.96 9.31
N PRO A 40 -6.97 -2.68 8.87
CA PRO A 40 -6.75 -2.11 7.57
C PRO A 40 -6.98 -3.19 6.51
N GLU A 41 -7.59 -2.81 5.40
CA GLU A 41 -7.97 -3.75 4.34
C GLU A 41 -7.11 -3.51 3.10
N ALA A 42 -6.90 -4.58 2.32
CA ALA A 42 -6.22 -4.45 1.03
C ALA A 42 -7.12 -3.66 0.08
N PHE A 43 -6.56 -2.62 -0.53
CA PHE A 43 -7.26 -1.70 -1.39
C PHE A 43 -6.44 -1.47 -2.66
N ASP A 44 -7.08 -1.68 -3.82
CA ASP A 44 -6.50 -1.32 -5.11
C ASP A 44 -6.53 0.20 -5.25
N CYS A 45 -5.35 0.82 -5.28
CA CYS A 45 -5.23 2.26 -5.32
C CYS A 45 -5.62 2.88 -6.67
N GLY A 46 -5.80 2.05 -7.70
CA GLY A 46 -6.11 2.50 -9.04
C GLY A 46 -4.89 3.05 -9.79
N ALA A 47 -5.16 3.61 -10.97
CA ALA A 47 -4.11 4.07 -11.88
C ALA A 47 -3.36 5.29 -11.32
N PHE A 48 -2.08 5.40 -11.70
CA PHE A 48 -1.20 6.53 -11.38
C PHE A 48 -0.83 6.69 -9.89
N VAL A 49 -1.21 5.75 -9.03
CA VAL A 49 -0.71 5.65 -7.66
C VAL A 49 0.50 4.72 -7.65
N GLN A 50 1.58 5.17 -7.01
CA GLN A 50 2.83 4.40 -6.94
C GLN A 50 3.30 4.14 -5.51
N PHE A 51 2.69 4.77 -4.51
CA PHE A 51 3.12 4.64 -3.12
C PHE A 51 1.98 4.19 -2.21
N CYS A 52 2.31 3.32 -1.27
CA CYS A 52 1.53 3.06 -0.08
C CYS A 52 2.01 3.95 1.07
N THR A 53 1.07 4.42 1.89
CA THR A 53 1.36 5.27 3.05
C THR A 53 1.01 4.59 4.36
N LYS A 54 1.80 4.90 5.38
CA LYS A 54 1.54 4.54 6.77
C LYS A 54 1.95 5.68 7.68
N THR A 55 0.97 6.30 8.32
CA THR A 55 1.19 7.46 9.19
C THR A 55 0.79 7.13 10.61
N LEU A 56 1.73 7.23 11.53
CA LEU A 56 1.52 7.11 12.98
C LEU A 56 1.37 8.50 13.59
N LEU A 57 0.26 8.69 14.31
CA LEU A 57 -0.10 9.89 15.02
C LEU A 57 -0.26 9.55 16.51
N ASN A 58 0.62 10.11 17.34
CA ASN A 58 0.53 9.93 18.80
C ASN A 58 -0.12 11.16 19.42
N GLN A 59 -1.12 10.93 20.26
CA GLN A 59 -1.79 11.96 21.05
C GLN A 59 -1.78 11.54 22.52
N ARG A 60 -1.53 12.49 23.41
CA ARG A 60 -1.63 12.26 24.86
C ARG A 60 -3.07 12.51 25.29
N GLU A 61 -3.69 11.51 25.92
CA GLU A 61 -5.02 11.64 26.49
C GLU A 61 -4.98 12.24 27.90
N GLN A 62 -6.15 12.69 28.40
CA GLN A 62 -6.27 13.31 29.73
C GLN A 62 -5.82 12.40 30.88
N ASN A 63 -5.88 11.08 30.70
CA ASN A 63 -5.51 10.09 31.71
C ASN A 63 -4.02 9.72 31.69
N TRP A 64 -3.17 10.49 31.00
CA TRP A 64 -1.76 10.17 30.74
C TRP A 64 -1.52 9.01 29.76
N ASP A 65 -2.59 8.40 29.26
CA ASP A 65 -2.54 7.39 28.20
C ASP A 65 -2.07 8.01 26.87
N THR A 66 -1.45 7.19 26.03
CA THR A 66 -1.03 7.56 24.68
C THR A 66 -1.94 6.89 23.66
N LEU A 67 -2.80 7.68 23.01
CA LEU A 67 -3.57 7.24 21.86
C LEU A 67 -2.68 7.27 20.62
N THR A 68 -2.45 6.11 20.01
CA THR A 68 -1.73 5.96 18.75
C THR A 68 -2.73 5.67 17.65
N THR A 69 -2.82 6.56 16.68
CA THR A 69 -3.62 6.37 15.46
C THR A 69 -2.70 6.06 14.29
N ILE A 70 -2.92 4.94 13.62
CA ILE A 70 -2.21 4.54 12.41
C ILE A 70 -3.15 4.66 11.22
N VAL A 71 -2.81 5.50 10.28
CA VAL A 71 -3.56 5.72 9.05
C VAL A 71 -2.81 5.07 7.89
N TYR A 72 -3.50 4.19 7.17
CA TYR A 72 -3.00 3.49 5.99
C TYR A 72 -3.67 4.06 4.74
N GLY A 73 -2.91 4.20 3.65
CA GLY A 73 -3.48 4.71 2.42
C GLY A 73 -2.62 4.51 1.17
N CYS A 74 -3.05 5.21 0.13
CA CYS A 74 -2.48 5.25 -1.20
C CYS A 74 -2.03 6.67 -1.48
N ASP A 75 -0.90 6.85 -2.16
CA ASP A 75 -0.42 8.17 -2.53
C ASP A 75 0.21 8.21 -3.93
N ALA A 76 -0.07 9.30 -4.63
CA ALA A 76 0.37 9.48 -6.00
C ALA A 76 1.68 10.29 -6.05
N PRO A 77 2.65 9.91 -6.90
CA PRO A 77 3.96 10.54 -6.99
C PRO A 77 3.93 12.03 -7.38
N TYR A 78 2.88 12.51 -8.05
CA TYR A 78 2.81 13.87 -8.60
C TYR A 78 1.92 14.83 -7.81
N THR A 79 0.88 14.32 -7.14
CA THR A 79 -0.07 15.12 -6.34
C THR A 79 0.06 14.88 -4.84
N GLY A 80 0.77 13.82 -4.48
CA GLY A 80 0.93 13.34 -3.12
C GLY A 80 2.10 13.92 -2.35
N THR A 81 2.28 13.38 -1.16
CA THR A 81 3.39 13.66 -0.23
C THR A 81 4.58 12.72 -0.41
N CYS A 82 4.36 11.49 -0.86
CA CYS A 82 5.40 10.51 -1.08
C CYS A 82 6.20 10.80 -2.35
N ARG A 83 7.52 10.65 -2.23
CA ARG A 83 8.48 10.82 -3.33
C ARG A 83 9.49 9.69 -3.42
N TYR A 84 9.76 9.01 -2.31
CA TYR A 84 10.71 7.92 -2.20
C TYR A 84 10.35 7.03 -1.00
N ASP A 85 10.86 5.82 -0.99
CA ASP A 85 10.72 4.85 0.09
C ASP A 85 11.44 5.31 1.36
N GLY A 86 10.75 5.24 2.49
CA GLY A 86 11.32 5.56 3.80
C GLY A 86 10.33 6.15 4.78
N CYS A 87 10.81 6.41 6.00
CA CYS A 87 10.02 6.98 7.08
C CYS A 87 10.63 8.30 7.56
N THR A 88 9.78 9.30 7.74
CA THR A 88 10.11 10.54 8.45
C THR A 88 9.53 10.48 9.85
N TYR A 89 10.35 10.75 10.87
CA TYR A 89 9.94 10.70 12.28
C TYR A 89 9.80 12.11 12.85
N SER A 90 8.73 12.32 13.61
CA SER A 90 8.49 13.53 14.38
C SER A 90 9.07 13.40 15.79
N LEU A 91 9.54 14.51 16.34
CA LEU A 91 10.01 14.60 17.73
C LEU A 91 8.96 14.16 18.76
N ASN A 92 7.67 14.26 18.40
CA ASN A 92 6.55 13.84 19.25
C ASN A 92 6.23 12.34 19.13
N GLY A 93 7.11 11.55 18.50
CA GLY A 93 6.97 10.09 18.34
C GLY A 93 6.06 9.63 17.20
N GLY A 94 5.45 10.56 16.45
CA GLY A 94 4.75 10.24 15.21
C GLY A 94 5.71 9.90 14.07
N SER A 95 5.22 9.24 13.02
CA SER A 95 6.02 8.96 11.83
C SER A 95 5.16 8.91 10.58
N SER A 96 5.69 9.32 9.44
CA SER A 96 5.06 9.16 8.13
C SER A 96 5.97 8.33 7.24
N CYS A 97 5.47 7.19 6.75
CA CYS A 97 6.22 6.25 5.94
C CYS A 97 5.60 6.08 4.56
N CYS A 98 6.46 5.99 3.55
CA CYS A 98 6.14 5.72 2.16
C CYS A 98 6.86 4.44 1.71
N CYS A 99 6.21 3.66 0.86
CA CYS A 99 6.84 2.51 0.20
C CYS A 99 6.16 2.21 -1.15
N ASP A 100 6.87 1.69 -2.14
CA ASP A 100 6.39 1.54 -3.53
C ASP A 100 6.02 0.11 -3.95
N SER A 101 5.93 -0.80 -2.98
CA SER A 101 5.76 -2.24 -3.23
C SER A 101 4.41 -2.79 -2.77
N TYR A 102 3.98 -3.91 -3.35
CA TYR A 102 2.66 -4.52 -3.04
C TYR A 102 2.47 -4.78 -1.54
N LEU A 103 1.42 -4.19 -0.95
CA LEU A 103 1.06 -4.29 0.48
C LEU A 103 2.22 -3.95 1.44
N CYS A 104 3.18 -3.13 1.00
CA CYS A 104 4.39 -2.82 1.78
C CYS A 104 4.11 -2.02 3.05
N ASN A 105 3.00 -1.29 3.11
CA ASN A 105 2.62 -0.48 4.27
C ASN A 105 2.01 -1.32 5.42
N GLY A 106 2.02 -2.65 5.33
CA GLY A 106 1.59 -3.54 6.40
C GLY A 106 2.47 -3.48 7.65
N THR A 107 2.05 -4.16 8.72
CA THR A 107 2.89 -4.40 9.91
C THR A 107 3.82 -5.59 9.62
N PRO A 108 5.09 -5.59 10.09
CA PRO A 108 5.95 -6.77 10.01
C PRO A 108 5.29 -7.92 10.80
N GLY A 109 4.58 -8.79 10.07
CA GLY A 109 3.72 -9.84 10.64
C GLY A 109 2.49 -10.13 9.77
N SER A 110 1.97 -9.15 9.03
CA SER A 110 0.85 -9.31 8.09
C SER A 110 1.36 -9.54 6.67
N LYS A 111 2.09 -10.64 6.43
CA LYS A 111 2.37 -11.07 5.05
C LYS A 111 1.07 -11.66 4.48
N SER A 112 0.33 -10.87 3.72
CA SER A 112 -0.87 -11.32 3.03
C SER A 112 -0.49 -12.37 1.98
N LEU A 113 -0.88 -13.63 2.22
CA LEU A 113 -0.67 -14.76 1.32
C LEU A 113 -1.23 -14.50 -0.10
N ALA A 114 -2.18 -13.56 -0.24
CA ALA A 114 -2.80 -13.19 -1.51
C ALA A 114 -1.81 -12.65 -2.57
N GLY A 115 -0.78 -11.91 -2.15
CA GLY A 115 0.22 -11.38 -3.09
C GLY A 115 1.11 -12.46 -3.71
N ILE A 116 1.35 -13.56 -2.98
CA ILE A 116 2.12 -14.72 -3.45
C ILE A 116 1.29 -15.52 -4.45
N VAL A 117 -0.02 -15.65 -4.23
CA VAL A 117 -0.90 -16.41 -5.14
C VAL A 117 -1.11 -15.67 -6.46
N LEU A 118 -1.30 -14.34 -6.47
CA LEU A 118 -1.48 -13.60 -7.73
C LEU A 118 -0.21 -13.54 -8.59
N THR A 119 0.97 -13.41 -7.97
CA THR A 119 2.25 -13.39 -8.70
C THR A 119 2.60 -14.76 -9.30
N THR A 120 2.29 -15.85 -8.60
CA THR A 120 2.50 -17.20 -9.15
C THR A 120 1.54 -17.52 -10.30
N LEU A 121 0.26 -17.15 -10.21
CA LEU A 121 -0.72 -17.36 -11.29
C LEU A 121 -0.37 -16.59 -12.57
N SER A 122 0.09 -15.35 -12.45
CA SER A 122 0.48 -14.53 -13.61
C SER A 122 1.70 -15.10 -14.34
N VAL A 123 2.69 -15.64 -13.63
CA VAL A 123 3.85 -16.32 -14.25
C VAL A 123 3.45 -17.61 -14.96
N ILE A 124 2.50 -18.38 -14.41
CA ILE A 124 2.04 -19.64 -15.03
C ILE A 124 1.28 -19.37 -16.32
N VAL A 125 0.39 -18.36 -16.35
CA VAL A 125 -0.36 -17.99 -17.55
C VAL A 125 0.57 -17.48 -18.65
N PHE A 126 1.60 -16.69 -18.31
CA PHE A 126 2.60 -16.23 -19.29
C PHE A 126 3.54 -17.33 -19.83
N ARG A 127 3.71 -18.45 -19.10
CA ARG A 127 4.47 -19.61 -19.58
C ARG A 127 3.63 -20.63 -20.36
N ALA A 128 2.31 -20.60 -20.20
CA ALA A 128 1.37 -21.50 -20.85
C ALA A 128 0.80 -20.97 -22.18
N LEU A 129 1.05 -19.69 -22.50
CA LEU A 129 0.78 -19.01 -23.77
C LEU A 129 2.04 -18.99 -24.64
#